data_AF-A0A351MSP8-F1
#
_entry.id   AF-A0A351MSP8-F1
#
_cell.length_a   1.000
_cell.length_b   1.000
_cell.length_c   1.000
_cell.angle_alpha   90.00
_cell.angle_beta   90.00
_cell.angle_gamma   90.00
#
_symmetry.space_group_name_H-M   'P 1'
#
loop_
_entity.id
_entity.type
_entity.pdbx_description
1 polymer ?
#
loop_
_entity_poly.entity_id
_entity_poly.type
_entity_poly.pdbx_seq_one_letter_code
_entity_poly.pdbx_strand_id
1 'polypeptide(L)'
;ASAILASATNGQLKYSDTVDSALTGSANFNFGGVTNTTNIGNYTVTAAINTLSSANYTFSSIASGTLTINPAILTITAARNITYGDASPLAGITFSDSQVSGYKLGQTNQVTGTVTFTSGYDTAAAGTRGAGTYGITVNGASSLSSNYTVSTDGGNLVVAKATLTGQINDRERFYGSSNPSFSTTWTGFKYSETISTIGATGSLTLNTNANPASRPDGSPYAITATASTLASANYTFGAVADGEITIKPLVSVDLE
;
A
#
# COMPACT_ATOMS: atom_id res chain seq x y z
N ALA A 1 22.59 -21.11 3.66
CA ALA A 1 23.14 -21.12 5.02
C ALA A 1 24.61 -20.75 4.91
N SER A 2 25.04 -19.67 5.57
CA SER A 2 26.47 -19.36 5.69
C SER A 2 27.05 -20.29 6.75
N ALA A 3 27.86 -21.26 6.34
CA ALA A 3 28.63 -22.05 7.28
C ALA A 3 29.71 -21.13 7.85
N ILE A 4 29.61 -20.76 9.12
CA ILE A 4 30.74 -20.16 9.83
C ILE A 4 31.77 -21.28 9.93
N LEU A 5 32.84 -21.19 9.13
CA LEU A 5 34.00 -22.06 9.27
C LEU A 5 34.46 -21.95 10.72
N ALA A 6 34.66 -23.10 11.37
CA ALA A 6 35.35 -23.16 12.65
C ALA A 6 36.73 -22.52 12.45
N SER A 7 36.85 -21.25 12.84
CA SER A 7 38.15 -20.59 12.94
C SER A 7 38.92 -21.33 14.02
N ALA A 8 40.11 -21.84 13.71
CA ALA A 8 41.10 -22.04 14.75
C ALA A 8 41.21 -20.70 15.49
N THR A 9 40.74 -20.65 16.74
CA THR A 9 40.82 -19.40 17.50
C THR A 9 42.29 -19.09 17.67
N ASN A 10 42.68 -17.90 17.21
CA ASN A 10 44.06 -17.38 17.18
C ASN A 10 44.75 -17.31 18.58
N GLY A 11 44.11 -17.83 19.63
CA GLY A 11 44.57 -17.78 21.01
C GLY A 11 45.52 -18.92 21.44
N GLN A 12 45.90 -19.84 20.54
CA GLN A 12 46.82 -20.95 20.86
C GLN A 12 48.10 -20.97 20.00
N LEU A 13 48.22 -20.09 18.99
CA LEU A 13 49.42 -19.96 18.16
C LEU A 13 50.45 -19.08 18.88
N LYS A 14 51.72 -19.50 18.89
CA LYS A 14 52.81 -18.76 19.56
C LYS A 14 53.65 -18.02 18.53
N TYR A 15 54.38 -16.99 18.98
CA TYR A 15 55.39 -16.29 18.18
C TYR A 15 54.89 -15.64 16.87
N SER A 16 53.65 -15.15 16.86
CA SER A 16 53.03 -14.50 15.69
C SER A 16 52.79 -15.43 14.49
N ASP A 17 52.81 -16.76 14.71
CA ASP A 17 52.32 -17.71 13.72
C ASP A 17 50.86 -17.41 13.34
N THR A 18 50.55 -17.52 12.06
CA THR A 18 49.19 -17.40 11.54
C THR A 18 48.68 -18.76 11.10
N VAL A 19 47.36 -18.92 11.02
CA VAL A 19 46.71 -20.15 10.54
C VAL A 19 47.18 -20.52 9.12
N ASP A 20 47.49 -19.50 8.30
CA ASP A 20 47.96 -19.67 6.91
C ASP A 20 49.46 -20.01 6.80
N SER A 21 50.28 -19.70 7.80
CA SER A 21 51.74 -19.90 7.74
C SER A 21 52.23 -21.20 8.40
N ALA A 22 51.40 -21.86 9.21
CA ALA A 22 51.79 -23.02 10.02
C ALA A 22 51.06 -24.34 9.68
N LEU A 23 50.10 -24.32 8.75
CA LEU A 23 49.15 -25.41 8.53
C LEU A 23 49.15 -25.86 7.06
N THR A 24 49.14 -27.17 6.82
CA THR A 24 48.93 -27.76 5.49
C THR A 24 47.85 -28.84 5.53
N GLY A 25 47.27 -29.18 4.38
CA GLY A 25 46.16 -30.14 4.30
C GLY A 25 44.80 -29.54 4.68
N SER A 26 43.80 -30.40 4.87
CA SER A 26 42.39 -29.99 5.04
C SER A 26 41.68 -30.83 6.10
N ALA A 27 40.83 -30.16 6.89
CA ALA A 27 39.84 -30.84 7.74
C ALA A 27 38.74 -31.48 6.88
N ASN A 28 38.13 -32.55 7.38
CA ASN A 28 36.89 -33.06 6.83
C ASN A 28 35.71 -32.65 7.74
N PHE A 29 34.66 -32.08 7.16
CA PHE A 29 33.44 -31.71 7.87
C PHE A 29 32.30 -32.66 7.48
N ASN A 30 31.67 -33.27 8.47
CA ASN A 30 30.51 -34.13 8.28
C ASN A 30 29.27 -33.46 8.88
N PHE A 31 28.29 -33.21 8.02
CA PHE A 31 27.02 -32.56 8.38
C PHE A 31 25.95 -33.57 8.82
N GLY A 32 26.32 -34.82 9.14
CA GLY A 32 25.40 -35.80 9.73
C GLY A 32 24.21 -36.17 8.84
N GLY A 33 24.40 -36.14 7.51
CA GLY A 33 23.34 -36.45 6.55
C GLY A 33 22.35 -35.31 6.28
N VAL A 34 22.62 -34.09 6.74
CA VAL A 34 21.85 -32.90 6.36
C VAL A 34 21.91 -32.71 4.84
N THR A 35 20.73 -32.53 4.23
CA THR A 35 20.53 -32.27 2.81
C THR A 35 19.79 -30.94 2.61
N ASN A 36 19.57 -30.55 1.35
CA ASN A 36 18.76 -29.38 1.02
C ASN A 36 17.24 -29.55 1.30
N THR A 37 16.81 -30.71 1.78
CA THR A 37 15.42 -31.01 2.18
C THR A 37 15.28 -31.23 3.69
N THR A 38 16.35 -31.05 4.46
CA THR A 38 16.31 -31.19 5.91
C THR A 38 15.45 -30.08 6.54
N ASN A 39 14.59 -30.46 7.48
CA ASN A 39 13.72 -29.55 8.21
C ASN A 39 14.49 -28.58 9.11
N ILE A 40 13.77 -27.63 9.71
CA ILE A 40 14.34 -26.75 10.73
C ILE A 40 14.88 -27.54 11.92
N GLY A 41 15.91 -26.99 12.57
CA GLY A 41 16.50 -27.61 13.74
C GLY A 41 17.98 -27.29 13.92
N ASN A 42 18.57 -27.92 14.92
CA ASN A 42 19.99 -27.85 15.21
C ASN A 42 20.63 -29.20 14.91
N TYR A 43 21.68 -29.18 14.10
CA TYR A 43 22.37 -30.37 13.63
C TYR A 43 23.84 -30.30 14.01
N THR A 44 24.35 -31.37 14.61
CA THR A 44 25.77 -31.45 14.94
C THR A 44 26.59 -31.55 13.66
N VAL A 45 27.59 -30.67 13.52
CA VAL A 45 28.61 -30.76 12.47
C VAL A 45 29.89 -31.26 13.12
N THR A 46 30.29 -32.48 12.79
CA THR A 46 31.55 -33.03 13.28
C THR A 46 32.68 -32.68 12.32
N ALA A 47 33.86 -32.44 12.88
CA ALA A 47 35.06 -32.16 12.11
C ALA A 47 36.14 -33.17 12.49
N ALA A 48 36.87 -33.65 11.49
CA ALA A 48 38.01 -34.53 11.66
C ALA A 48 39.26 -33.90 11.03
N ILE A 49 40.41 -34.12 11.67
CA ILE A 49 41.72 -33.59 11.23
C ILE A 49 41.99 -33.95 9.77
N ASN A 50 41.60 -35.16 9.35
CA ASN A 50 41.79 -35.65 7.98
C ASN A 50 43.25 -35.51 7.52
N THR A 51 43.58 -34.55 6.64
CA THR A 51 44.98 -34.33 6.18
C THR A 51 45.66 -33.13 6.83
N LEU A 52 45.02 -32.47 7.80
CA LEU A 52 45.61 -31.36 8.54
C LEU A 52 46.92 -31.77 9.20
N SER A 53 47.98 -31.02 8.90
CA SER A 53 49.29 -31.20 9.49
C SER A 53 50.00 -29.87 9.70
N SER A 54 50.93 -29.87 10.65
CA SER A 54 51.80 -28.73 10.95
C SER A 54 53.16 -29.26 11.36
N ALA A 55 54.23 -28.56 10.97
CA ALA A 55 55.58 -28.89 11.43
C ALA A 55 55.79 -28.56 12.92
N ASN A 56 55.05 -27.57 13.43
CA ASN A 56 55.29 -26.98 14.76
C ASN A 56 54.19 -27.31 15.78
N TYR A 57 53.06 -27.86 15.34
CA TYR A 57 51.89 -28.11 16.19
C TYR A 57 51.30 -29.50 15.97
N THR A 58 50.76 -30.09 17.04
CA THR A 58 50.00 -31.36 17.00
C THR A 58 48.52 -31.11 17.22
N PHE A 59 47.65 -31.74 16.43
CA PHE A 59 46.19 -31.66 16.59
C PHE A 59 45.68 -32.84 17.41
N SER A 60 45.15 -32.59 18.60
CA SER A 60 44.65 -33.63 19.51
C SER A 60 43.15 -33.91 19.35
N SER A 61 42.35 -32.88 19.08
CA SER A 61 40.93 -33.01 18.74
C SER A 61 40.43 -31.78 18.00
N ILE A 62 39.35 -31.93 17.24
CA ILE A 62 38.59 -30.82 16.69
C ILE A 62 37.20 -30.86 17.33
N ALA A 63 36.77 -29.73 17.90
CA ALA A 63 35.45 -29.61 18.50
C ALA A 63 34.36 -29.65 17.42
N SER A 64 33.23 -30.29 17.72
CA SER A 64 32.04 -30.23 16.87
C SER A 64 31.40 -28.85 16.92
N GLY A 65 30.82 -28.43 15.80
CA GLY A 65 29.96 -27.26 15.70
C GLY A 65 28.48 -27.63 15.60
N THR A 66 27.64 -26.61 15.46
CA THR A 66 26.19 -26.76 15.23
C THR A 66 25.78 -25.99 13.97
N LEU A 67 25.08 -26.67 13.06
CA LEU A 67 24.34 -26.05 11.97
C LEU A 67 22.90 -25.83 12.43
N THR A 68 22.48 -24.57 12.46
CA THR A 68 21.08 -24.20 12.74
C THR A 68 20.36 -23.90 11.43
N ILE A 69 19.26 -24.61 11.18
CA ILE A 69 18.31 -24.33 10.11
C ILE A 69 17.12 -23.60 10.73
N ASN A 70 16.99 -22.31 10.40
CA ASN A 70 15.90 -21.47 10.88
C ASN A 70 14.64 -21.62 10.00
N PRO A 71 13.44 -21.37 10.54
CA PRO A 71 12.22 -21.29 9.75
C PRO A 71 12.35 -20.26 8.61
N ALA A 72 11.76 -20.58 7.47
CA ALA A 72 11.55 -19.62 6.40
C ALA A 72 10.33 -18.74 6.73
N ILE A 73 10.36 -17.48 6.31
CA ILE A 73 9.22 -16.57 6.50
C ILE A 73 8.32 -16.66 5.27
N LEU A 74 7.02 -16.86 5.52
CA LEU A 74 5.96 -16.68 4.54
C LEU A 74 5.36 -15.29 4.70
N THR A 75 5.15 -14.61 3.58
CA THR A 75 4.52 -13.29 3.54
C THR A 75 3.17 -13.42 2.86
N ILE A 76 2.10 -13.07 3.58
CA ILE A 76 0.73 -13.05 3.06
C ILE A 76 0.41 -11.62 2.66
N THR A 77 0.06 -11.39 1.39
CA THR A 77 -0.31 -10.06 0.89
C THR A 77 -1.81 -9.98 0.61
N ALA A 78 -2.45 -8.97 1.18
CA ALA A 78 -3.86 -8.65 0.99
C ALA A 78 -4.08 -7.18 0.65
N ALA A 79 -3.07 -6.50 0.11
CA ALA A 79 -3.16 -5.10 -0.29
C ALA A 79 -4.30 -4.88 -1.31
N ARG A 80 -5.09 -3.83 -1.11
CA ARG A 80 -6.26 -3.51 -1.95
C ARG A 80 -6.42 -2.01 -2.14
N ASN A 81 -7.24 -1.65 -3.13
CA ASN A 81 -7.65 -0.28 -3.37
C ASN A 81 -9.19 -0.21 -3.41
N ILE A 82 -9.75 0.84 -2.81
CA ILE A 82 -11.16 1.21 -2.93
C ILE A 82 -11.29 2.72 -3.08
N THR A 83 -12.49 3.23 -3.32
CA THR A 83 -12.79 4.66 -3.29
C THR A 83 -13.57 5.00 -2.02
N TYR A 84 -13.40 6.23 -1.51
CA TYR A 84 -14.21 6.74 -0.40
C TYR A 84 -15.70 6.61 -0.72
N GLY A 85 -16.46 6.03 0.22
CA GLY A 85 -17.85 5.66 0.00
C GLY A 85 -18.08 4.18 -0.27
N ASP A 86 -17.06 3.46 -0.73
CA ASP A 86 -17.17 2.03 -0.99
C ASP A 86 -17.19 1.23 0.33
N ALA A 87 -17.90 0.11 0.30
CA ALA A 87 -17.88 -0.84 1.40
C ALA A 87 -16.46 -1.40 1.60
N SER A 88 -16.14 -1.80 2.83
CA SER A 88 -14.85 -2.44 3.08
C SER A 88 -14.70 -3.68 2.19
N PRO A 89 -13.54 -3.83 1.52
CA PRO A 89 -13.27 -4.96 0.67
C PRO A 89 -12.84 -6.20 1.46
N LEU A 90 -12.66 -6.11 2.78
CA LEU A 90 -12.09 -7.16 3.62
C LEU A 90 -13.16 -8.10 4.22
N ALA A 91 -14.41 -7.64 4.32
CA ALA A 91 -15.52 -8.48 4.74
C ALA A 91 -15.75 -9.62 3.72
N GLY A 92 -15.58 -10.87 4.14
CA GLY A 92 -15.83 -12.05 3.30
C GLY A 92 -14.70 -12.44 2.35
N ILE A 93 -13.50 -11.85 2.48
CA ILE A 93 -12.33 -12.35 1.74
C ILE A 93 -12.07 -13.80 2.16
N THR A 94 -12.01 -14.69 1.17
CA THR A 94 -11.51 -16.05 1.35
C THR A 94 -10.01 -16.04 1.10
N PHE A 95 -9.24 -16.46 2.10
CA PHE A 95 -7.81 -16.65 1.97
C PHE A 95 -7.47 -17.63 0.84
N SER A 96 -6.48 -17.29 0.04
CA SER A 96 -5.95 -18.14 -1.03
C SER A 96 -4.43 -18.23 -0.95
N ASP A 97 -3.89 -19.40 -1.27
CA ASP A 97 -2.44 -19.64 -1.32
C ASP A 97 -1.73 -18.72 -2.33
N SER A 98 -2.44 -18.22 -3.34
CA SER A 98 -1.94 -17.22 -4.30
C SER A 98 -1.49 -15.91 -3.66
N GLN A 99 -1.94 -15.64 -2.44
CA GLN A 99 -1.57 -14.45 -1.66
C GLN A 99 -0.28 -14.65 -0.88
N VAL A 100 0.28 -15.87 -0.87
CA VAL A 100 1.42 -16.24 -0.05
C VAL A 100 2.69 -16.31 -0.90
N SER A 101 3.76 -15.73 -0.38
CA SER A 101 5.10 -15.81 -0.95
C SER A 101 6.10 -16.27 0.10
N GLY A 102 7.32 -16.63 -0.32
CA GLY A 102 8.38 -17.10 0.58
C GLY A 102 8.52 -18.62 0.68
N TYR A 103 7.65 -19.37 0.00
CA TYR A 103 7.76 -20.81 -0.13
C TYR A 103 9.14 -21.25 -0.65
N LYS A 104 9.62 -22.36 -0.11
CA LYS A 104 10.89 -22.99 -0.49
C LYS A 104 10.62 -24.33 -1.17
N LEU A 105 11.54 -24.71 -2.05
CA LEU A 105 11.57 -26.04 -2.68
C LEU A 105 10.26 -26.40 -3.43
N GLY A 106 9.56 -25.41 -3.98
CA GLY A 106 8.30 -25.61 -4.69
C GLY A 106 7.11 -26.02 -3.81
N GLN A 107 7.25 -25.92 -2.48
CA GLN A 107 6.15 -26.16 -1.54
C GLN A 107 5.06 -25.10 -1.70
N THR A 108 3.83 -25.47 -1.33
CA THR A 108 2.64 -24.60 -1.32
C THR A 108 1.75 -25.01 -0.15
N ASN A 109 0.68 -24.24 0.12
CA ASN A 109 -0.35 -24.58 1.11
C ASN A 109 0.20 -24.88 2.52
N GLN A 110 1.21 -24.13 2.98
CA GLN A 110 1.76 -24.33 4.33
C GLN A 110 0.99 -23.55 5.41
N VAL A 111 0.06 -22.69 5.00
CA VAL A 111 -0.88 -21.99 5.88
C VAL A 111 -2.19 -22.76 5.85
N THR A 112 -2.53 -23.44 6.95
CA THR A 112 -3.68 -24.36 7.00
C THR A 112 -4.81 -23.91 7.92
N GLY A 113 -4.57 -22.84 8.71
CA GLY A 113 -5.57 -22.25 9.59
C GLY A 113 -6.55 -21.34 8.84
N THR A 114 -7.64 -20.97 9.52
CA THR A 114 -8.55 -19.92 9.04
C THR A 114 -7.85 -18.57 9.14
N VAL A 115 -7.50 -18.00 7.99
CA VAL A 115 -6.90 -16.67 7.90
C VAL A 115 -7.98 -15.62 7.70
N THR A 116 -7.93 -14.55 8.50
CA THR A 116 -8.80 -13.37 8.33
C THR A 116 -7.97 -12.10 8.22
N PHE A 117 -8.51 -11.11 7.53
CA PHE A 117 -7.88 -9.81 7.33
C PHE A 117 -8.69 -8.74 8.04
N THR A 118 -8.00 -7.88 8.79
CA THR A 118 -8.63 -6.73 9.43
C THR A 118 -7.88 -5.47 9.07
N SER A 119 -8.60 -4.38 8.85
CA SER A 119 -8.02 -3.05 8.77
C SER A 119 -8.68 -2.12 9.77
N GLY A 120 -7.97 -1.06 10.17
CA GLY A 120 -8.58 0.02 10.93
C GLY A 120 -9.78 0.66 10.21
N TYR A 121 -9.85 0.55 8.88
CA TYR A 121 -11.02 0.94 8.09
C TYR A 121 -12.29 0.15 8.46
N ASP A 122 -12.17 -1.15 8.76
CA ASP A 122 -13.31 -2.05 8.98
C ASP A 122 -13.98 -1.87 10.33
N THR A 123 -13.22 -1.40 11.32
CA THR A 123 -13.72 -1.21 12.68
C THR A 123 -14.47 0.11 12.86
N ALA A 124 -14.56 0.92 11.81
CA ALA A 124 -15.15 2.25 11.84
C ALA A 124 -16.56 2.25 11.23
N ALA A 125 -17.46 3.09 11.75
CA ALA A 125 -18.76 3.29 11.12
C ALA A 125 -18.57 3.94 9.73
N ALA A 126 -19.45 3.60 8.78
CA ALA A 126 -19.42 4.16 7.44
C ALA A 126 -19.38 5.71 7.47
N GLY A 127 -18.47 6.31 6.70
CA GLY A 127 -18.26 7.76 6.65
C GLY A 127 -17.39 8.37 7.76
N THR A 128 -16.95 7.60 8.77
CA THR A 128 -16.07 8.12 9.83
C THR A 128 -14.58 8.08 9.48
N ARG A 129 -14.20 7.33 8.43
CA ARG A 129 -12.84 7.25 7.93
C ARG A 129 -12.76 7.72 6.48
N GLY A 130 -11.88 8.67 6.26
CA GLY A 130 -11.71 9.34 4.98
C GLY A 130 -10.84 8.59 3.97
N ALA A 131 -10.56 9.24 2.85
CA ALA A 131 -9.52 8.80 1.93
C ALA A 131 -8.15 8.76 2.65
N GLY A 132 -7.32 7.79 2.30
CA GLY A 132 -6.06 7.56 3.01
C GLY A 132 -5.53 6.14 2.83
N THR A 133 -4.50 5.81 3.59
CA THR A 133 -3.89 4.46 3.60
C THR A 133 -4.09 3.83 4.97
N TYR A 134 -4.56 2.59 4.99
CA TYR A 134 -4.86 1.83 6.20
C TYR A 134 -4.11 0.50 6.15
N GLY A 135 -3.35 0.18 7.20
CA GLY A 135 -2.69 -1.11 7.31
C GLY A 135 -3.70 -2.26 7.38
N ILE A 136 -3.33 -3.40 6.81
CA ILE A 136 -4.08 -4.66 6.89
C ILE A 136 -3.29 -5.62 7.75
N THR A 137 -3.93 -6.12 8.80
CA THR A 137 -3.37 -7.14 9.69
C THR A 137 -3.88 -8.51 9.25
N VAL A 138 -2.96 -9.46 9.16
CA VAL A 138 -3.28 -10.87 8.93
C VAL A 138 -3.45 -11.57 10.27
N ASN A 139 -4.60 -12.21 10.47
CA ASN A 139 -4.95 -12.91 11.70
C ASN A 139 -5.18 -14.40 11.43
N GLY A 140 -5.02 -15.25 12.44
CA GLY A 140 -5.33 -16.69 12.36
C GLY A 140 -4.34 -17.55 11.56
N ALA A 141 -3.28 -16.95 10.99
CA ALA A 141 -2.24 -17.63 10.24
C ALA A 141 -1.19 -18.37 11.11
N SER A 142 -1.57 -18.80 12.32
CA SER A 142 -0.67 -19.47 13.28
C SER A 142 -0.55 -20.98 13.06
N SER A 143 -1.47 -21.59 12.32
CA SER A 143 -1.38 -23.00 11.94
C SER A 143 -0.52 -23.15 10.69
N LEU A 144 0.77 -23.45 10.93
CA LEU A 144 1.82 -23.58 9.93
C LEU A 144 2.51 -24.93 10.05
N SER A 145 3.14 -25.39 8.97
CA SER A 145 4.15 -26.44 9.13
C SER A 145 5.33 -25.90 9.93
N SER A 146 6.02 -26.78 10.66
CA SER A 146 7.11 -26.39 11.56
C SER A 146 8.26 -25.66 10.85
N ASN A 147 8.38 -25.75 9.53
CA ASN A 147 9.45 -25.13 8.77
C ASN A 147 9.24 -23.65 8.45
N TYR A 148 8.07 -23.09 8.78
CA TYR A 148 7.72 -21.73 8.42
C TYR A 148 7.20 -20.90 9.59
N THR A 149 7.42 -19.60 9.48
CA THR A 149 6.71 -18.56 10.23
C THR A 149 5.95 -17.68 9.24
N VAL A 150 4.95 -16.92 9.70
CA VAL A 150 4.19 -15.98 8.86
C VAL A 150 4.42 -14.55 9.32
N SER A 151 4.60 -13.65 8.36
CA SER A 151 4.48 -12.21 8.57
C SER A 151 3.01 -11.81 8.75
N THR A 152 2.73 -11.01 9.78
CA THR A 152 1.37 -10.52 10.07
C THR A 152 1.02 -9.21 9.35
N ASP A 153 1.97 -8.60 8.65
CA ASP A 153 1.73 -7.46 7.75
C ASP A 153 1.12 -7.95 6.44
N GLY A 154 -0.13 -7.59 6.20
CA GLY A 154 -0.91 -7.90 5.00
C GLY A 154 -0.78 -6.86 3.90
N GLY A 155 0.05 -5.83 4.09
CA GLY A 155 0.12 -4.65 3.24
C GLY A 155 -0.98 -3.64 3.56
N ASN A 156 -1.33 -2.82 2.58
CA ASN A 156 -2.19 -1.65 2.78
C ASN A 156 -3.50 -1.72 2.00
N LEU A 157 -4.57 -1.26 2.64
CA LEU A 157 -5.80 -0.81 2.00
C LEU A 157 -5.66 0.69 1.68
N VAL A 158 -5.64 1.03 0.40
CA VAL A 158 -5.66 2.42 -0.04
C VAL A 158 -7.09 2.82 -0.39
N VAL A 159 -7.56 3.89 0.25
CA VAL A 159 -8.87 4.50 -0.02
C VAL A 159 -8.63 5.78 -0.81
N ALA A 160 -8.88 5.71 -2.11
CA ALA A 160 -8.83 6.86 -3.00
C ALA A 160 -9.95 7.85 -2.68
N LYS A 161 -9.74 9.13 -3.00
CA LYS A 161 -10.79 10.14 -2.90
C LYS A 161 -11.91 9.85 -3.90
N ALA A 162 -13.16 10.08 -3.51
CA ALA A 162 -14.28 10.08 -4.44
C ALA A 162 -14.18 11.28 -5.40
N THR A 163 -14.75 11.17 -6.59
CA THR A 163 -14.78 12.28 -7.56
C THR A 163 -16.15 12.94 -7.54
N LEU A 164 -16.17 14.27 -7.42
CA LEU A 164 -17.37 15.09 -7.63
C LEU A 164 -17.40 15.65 -9.05
N THR A 165 -18.58 15.69 -9.64
CA THR A 165 -18.82 16.31 -10.95
C THR A 165 -19.63 17.58 -10.76
N GLY A 166 -19.19 18.66 -11.40
CA GLY A 166 -19.83 19.97 -11.31
C GLY A 166 -20.67 20.27 -12.55
N GLN A 167 -21.81 20.94 -12.36
CA GLN A 167 -22.60 21.56 -13.41
C GLN A 167 -22.81 23.03 -13.03
N ILE A 168 -22.36 23.95 -13.88
CA ILE A 168 -22.67 25.37 -13.68
C ILE A 168 -24.16 25.56 -13.97
N ASN A 169 -24.87 26.22 -13.06
CA ASN A 169 -26.30 26.42 -13.18
C ASN A 169 -26.59 27.56 -14.15
N ASP A 170 -27.51 27.31 -15.07
CA ASP A 170 -27.98 28.31 -16.02
C ASP A 170 -28.61 29.50 -15.30
N ARG A 171 -28.52 30.65 -15.95
CA ARG A 171 -29.04 31.92 -15.45
C ARG A 171 -29.76 32.67 -16.55
N GLU A 172 -30.54 33.64 -16.13
CA GLU A 172 -31.20 34.57 -17.01
C GLU A 172 -31.14 35.98 -16.45
N ARG A 173 -31.18 36.96 -17.34
CA ARG A 173 -31.39 38.37 -16.99
C ARG A 173 -32.06 39.11 -18.13
N PHE A 174 -32.59 40.29 -17.85
CA PHE A 174 -33.07 41.19 -18.89
C PHE A 174 -31.93 41.99 -19.52
N TYR A 175 -32.13 42.42 -20.77
CA TYR A 175 -31.24 43.33 -21.47
C TYR A 175 -31.00 44.61 -20.66
N GLY A 176 -29.75 45.07 -20.59
CA GLY A 176 -29.34 46.23 -19.77
C GLY A 176 -29.12 45.93 -18.28
N SER A 177 -29.57 44.78 -17.75
CA SER A 177 -29.28 44.37 -16.36
C SER A 177 -27.86 43.84 -16.19
N SER A 178 -27.31 43.94 -14.98
CA SER A 178 -26.06 43.27 -14.59
C SER A 178 -26.22 41.74 -14.59
N ASN A 179 -25.11 41.02 -14.72
CA ASN A 179 -25.12 39.57 -14.58
C ASN A 179 -25.47 39.17 -13.13
N PRO A 180 -26.33 38.15 -12.93
CA PRO A 180 -26.57 37.59 -11.60
C PRO A 180 -25.32 36.85 -11.10
N SER A 181 -25.33 36.45 -9.83
CA SER A 181 -24.30 35.55 -9.31
C SER A 181 -24.42 34.17 -9.97
N PHE A 182 -23.27 33.62 -10.37
CA PHE A 182 -23.17 32.26 -10.89
C PHE A 182 -22.97 31.27 -9.75
N SER A 183 -23.38 30.03 -9.98
CA SER A 183 -23.34 28.95 -9.00
C SER A 183 -23.14 27.61 -9.70
N THR A 184 -22.60 26.64 -8.97
CA THR A 184 -22.37 25.28 -9.47
C THR A 184 -23.09 24.29 -8.58
N THR A 185 -23.77 23.33 -9.19
CA THR A 185 -24.31 22.16 -8.51
C THR A 185 -23.30 21.03 -8.60
N TRP A 186 -23.01 20.40 -7.46
CA TRP A 186 -22.09 19.27 -7.37
C TRP A 186 -22.85 17.97 -7.14
N THR A 187 -22.40 16.90 -7.78
CA THR A 187 -22.94 15.54 -7.63
C THR A 187 -21.83 14.54 -7.35
N GLY A 188 -22.18 13.36 -6.83
CA GLY A 188 -21.22 12.31 -6.47
C GLY A 188 -20.87 12.22 -4.97
N PHE A 189 -21.55 13.01 -4.13
CA PHE A 189 -21.41 12.90 -2.68
C PHE A 189 -21.79 11.51 -2.16
N LYS A 190 -21.14 11.09 -1.09
CA LYS A 190 -21.33 9.84 -0.35
C LYS A 190 -21.94 10.16 1.01
N TYR A 191 -22.50 9.15 1.67
CA TYR A 191 -22.99 9.25 3.05
C TYR A 191 -23.91 10.45 3.33
N SER A 192 -24.73 10.84 2.34
CA SER A 192 -25.61 12.02 2.40
C SER A 192 -24.88 13.35 2.68
N GLU A 193 -23.60 13.42 2.36
CA GLU A 193 -22.79 14.62 2.46
C GLU A 193 -23.21 15.64 1.39
N THR A 194 -22.81 16.90 1.61
CA THR A 194 -23.01 18.02 0.68
C THR A 194 -21.76 18.87 0.61
N ILE A 195 -21.72 19.87 -0.28
CA ILE A 195 -20.56 20.75 -0.45
C ILE A 195 -20.12 21.42 0.86
N SER A 196 -21.06 21.73 1.76
CA SER A 196 -20.78 22.38 3.04
C SER A 196 -20.27 21.42 4.11
N THR A 197 -20.53 20.12 3.99
CA THR A 197 -20.15 19.13 5.02
C THR A 197 -18.83 18.42 4.71
N ILE A 198 -18.36 18.45 3.45
CA ILE A 198 -17.12 17.77 3.04
C ILE A 198 -15.84 18.56 3.34
N GLY A 199 -15.95 19.69 4.07
CA GLY A 199 -14.83 20.58 4.36
C GLY A 199 -14.17 21.12 3.08
N ALA A 200 -14.97 21.46 2.06
CA ALA A 200 -14.46 22.04 0.83
C ALA A 200 -13.77 23.39 1.12
N THR A 201 -12.57 23.55 0.59
CA THR A 201 -11.80 24.81 0.65
C THR A 201 -11.44 25.25 -0.76
N GLY A 202 -10.96 26.48 -0.91
CA GLY A 202 -10.65 27.08 -2.21
C GLY A 202 -11.89 27.65 -2.90
N SER A 203 -11.77 27.92 -4.20
CA SER A 203 -12.81 28.57 -4.99
C SER A 203 -12.83 28.07 -6.43
N LEU A 204 -14.00 28.16 -7.05
CA LEU A 204 -14.20 28.01 -8.48
C LEU A 204 -14.53 29.39 -9.07
N THR A 205 -13.71 29.86 -10.01
CA THR A 205 -13.97 31.11 -10.73
C THR A 205 -14.81 30.81 -11.96
N LEU A 206 -16.00 31.42 -12.01
CA LEU A 206 -16.93 31.32 -13.12
C LEU A 206 -16.90 32.63 -13.92
N ASN A 207 -16.86 32.51 -15.24
CA ASN A 207 -16.82 33.66 -16.12
C ASN A 207 -17.83 33.53 -17.26
N THR A 208 -18.25 34.67 -17.80
CA THR A 208 -18.99 34.75 -19.05
C THR A 208 -18.50 35.98 -19.82
N ASN A 209 -18.61 35.95 -21.14
CA ASN A 209 -18.40 37.13 -21.99
C ASN A 209 -19.66 38.02 -22.09
N ALA A 210 -20.81 37.57 -21.56
CA ALA A 210 -22.02 38.39 -21.50
C ALA A 210 -21.80 39.61 -20.59
N ASN A 211 -22.19 40.78 -21.05
CA ASN A 211 -22.15 42.04 -20.31
C ASN A 211 -23.47 42.81 -20.50
N PRO A 212 -23.77 43.88 -19.74
CA PRO A 212 -25.07 44.56 -19.83
C PRO A 212 -25.51 44.98 -21.25
N ALA A 213 -24.58 45.19 -22.19
CA ALA A 213 -24.85 45.53 -23.59
C ALA A 213 -25.08 44.30 -24.51
N SER A 214 -24.86 43.08 -24.03
CA SER A 214 -25.17 41.84 -24.76
C SER A 214 -26.66 41.77 -25.08
N ARG A 215 -27.00 41.69 -26.37
CA ARG A 215 -28.39 41.72 -26.87
C ARG A 215 -29.05 40.33 -26.84
N PRO A 216 -30.40 40.25 -26.82
CA PRO A 216 -31.13 38.99 -26.83
C PRO A 216 -30.92 38.10 -28.07
N ASP A 217 -30.61 38.69 -29.23
CA ASP A 217 -30.36 37.97 -30.50
C ASP A 217 -29.05 37.16 -30.50
N GLY A 218 -28.09 37.52 -29.66
CA GLY A 218 -26.84 36.78 -29.45
C GLY A 218 -26.86 35.82 -28.25
N SER A 219 -28.04 35.57 -27.66
CA SER A 219 -28.24 34.67 -26.52
C SER A 219 -28.38 33.20 -26.98
N PRO A 220 -27.98 32.20 -26.16
CA PRO A 220 -27.33 32.30 -24.86
C PRO A 220 -25.81 32.49 -24.95
N TYR A 221 -25.21 32.97 -23.85
CA TYR A 221 -23.77 33.06 -23.69
C TYR A 221 -23.29 32.00 -22.69
N ALA A 222 -22.16 31.36 -22.95
CA ALA A 222 -21.60 30.36 -22.05
C ALA A 222 -21.17 30.98 -20.70
N ILE A 223 -21.37 30.22 -19.63
CA ILE A 223 -20.77 30.43 -18.32
C ILE A 223 -19.80 29.27 -18.09
N THR A 224 -18.51 29.59 -18.08
CA THR A 224 -17.43 28.60 -18.04
C THR A 224 -16.65 28.69 -16.74
N ALA A 225 -16.15 27.56 -16.23
CA ALA A 225 -15.16 27.55 -15.16
C ALA A 225 -13.77 27.90 -15.72
N THR A 226 -13.14 28.98 -15.26
CA THR A 226 -11.85 29.44 -15.77
C THR A 226 -10.67 29.16 -14.85
N ALA A 227 -10.92 28.90 -13.56
CA ALA A 227 -9.91 28.48 -12.60
C ALA A 227 -10.57 27.74 -11.42
N SER A 228 -9.88 26.75 -10.86
CA SER A 228 -10.32 26.01 -9.69
C SER A 228 -9.16 25.78 -8.72
N THR A 229 -9.38 26.10 -7.45
CA THR A 229 -8.51 25.72 -6.31
C THR A 229 -9.24 24.81 -5.32
N LEU A 230 -10.38 24.25 -5.73
CA LEU A 230 -11.24 23.47 -4.85
C LEU A 230 -10.53 22.21 -4.36
N ALA A 231 -10.57 22.01 -3.05
CA ALA A 231 -9.98 20.84 -2.39
C ALA A 231 -10.85 20.34 -1.24
N SER A 232 -10.82 19.03 -1.03
CA SER A 232 -11.44 18.36 0.12
C SER A 232 -10.56 17.17 0.54
N ALA A 233 -10.67 16.75 1.79
CA ALA A 233 -9.95 15.58 2.31
C ALA A 233 -10.36 14.29 1.59
N ASN A 234 -11.66 14.11 1.33
CA ASN A 234 -12.21 12.85 0.83
C ASN A 234 -12.66 12.90 -0.62
N TYR A 235 -12.66 14.09 -1.21
CA TYR A 235 -13.13 14.32 -2.58
C TYR A 235 -12.09 15.00 -3.45
N THR A 236 -12.08 14.61 -4.72
CA THR A 236 -11.48 15.35 -5.83
C THR A 236 -12.60 16.04 -6.60
N PHE A 237 -12.36 17.29 -7.00
CA PHE A 237 -13.27 18.03 -7.86
C PHE A 237 -12.88 17.75 -9.31
N GLY A 238 -13.73 16.99 -10.00
CA GLY A 238 -13.53 16.56 -11.37
C GLY A 238 -14.00 17.61 -12.38
N ALA A 239 -14.43 17.14 -13.55
CA ALA A 239 -14.92 18.00 -14.62
C ALA A 239 -16.11 18.86 -14.17
N VAL A 240 -16.13 20.10 -14.63
CA VAL A 240 -17.24 21.05 -14.47
C VAL A 240 -17.80 21.33 -15.85
N ALA A 241 -19.04 20.94 -16.07
CA ALA A 241 -19.76 21.28 -17.29
C ALA A 241 -20.18 22.76 -17.27
N ASP A 242 -20.08 23.39 -18.44
CA ASP A 242 -20.49 24.76 -18.66
C ASP A 242 -22.01 24.91 -18.47
N GLY A 243 -22.43 26.08 -18.05
CA GLY A 243 -23.82 26.52 -18.05
C GLY A 243 -24.00 27.67 -19.01
N GLU A 244 -25.18 28.26 -19.02
CA GLU A 244 -25.53 29.34 -19.94
C GLU A 244 -26.21 30.52 -19.22
N ILE A 245 -25.96 31.74 -19.70
CA ILE A 245 -26.75 32.91 -19.35
C ILE A 245 -27.60 33.36 -20.54
N THR A 246 -28.92 33.31 -20.35
CA THR A 246 -29.91 33.74 -21.34
C THR A 246 -30.27 35.22 -21.14
N ILE A 247 -30.23 36.02 -22.21
CA ILE A 247 -30.62 37.44 -22.18
C ILE A 247 -32.04 37.59 -22.71
N LYS A 248 -32.96 38.00 -21.83
CA LYS A 248 -34.36 38.28 -22.17
C LYS A 248 -34.53 39.72 -22.69
N PRO A 249 -35.45 39.96 -23.64
CA PRO A 249 -35.82 41.30 -24.07
C PRO A 249 -36.27 42.16 -22.88
N LEU A 250 -35.96 43.45 -22.90
CA LEU A 250 -36.47 44.37 -21.88
C LEU A 250 -38.00 44.36 -21.89
N VAL A 251 -38.63 44.24 -20.71
CA VAL A 251 -40.08 44.38 -20.59
C VAL A 251 -40.41 45.86 -20.81
N SER A 252 -41.05 46.19 -21.93
CA SER A 252 -41.63 47.51 -22.14
C SER A 252 -42.91 47.59 -21.32
N VAL A 253 -43.00 48.55 -20.40
CA VAL A 253 -44.29 48.95 -19.85
C VAL A 253 -44.78 50.04 -20.78
N ASP A 254 -45.81 49.73 -21.57
CA ASP A 254 -46.49 50.76 -22.35
C ASP A 254 -47.11 51.76 -21.35
N LEU A 255 -46.62 53.00 -21.36
CA LEU A 255 -47.27 54.09 -20.66
C LEU A 255 -48.49 54.47 -21.52
N GLU A 256 -49.70 54.09 -21.07
CA GLU A 256 -50.96 54.67 -21.57
C GLU A 256 -51.08 56.16 -21.24
#